data_AF-A0A2B2CF20-F1
#
_entry.id   AF-A0A2B2CF20-F1
#
_cell.length_a   1.000
_cell.length_b   1.000
_cell.length_c   1.000
_cell.angle_alpha   90.00
_cell.angle_beta   90.00
_cell.angle_gamma   90.00
#
_symmetry.space_group_name_H-M   'P 1'
#
loop_
_entity.id
_entity.type
_entity.pdbx_description
1 polymer ?
#
loop_
_entity_poly.entity_id
_entity_poly.type
_entity_poly.pdbx_seq_one_letter_code
_entity_poly.pdbx_strand_id
1 'polypeptide(L)'
;MLIVGREIGQSVIIGEGIKVSVLQYDSKLRLVIDAPKHLRISKVKQKEGSSLNLKKRATIIGNTMLIGDDIKVTILRTESGLLRFAIDAPKEVSVFREELYKTRSLI
;
A
#
# COMPACT_ATOMS: atom_id res chain seq x y z
N MET A 1 -0.58 3.93 -11.81
CA MET A 1 0.27 3.70 -10.62
C MET A 1 0.74 4.99 -9.95
N LEU A 2 0.20 5.27 -8.76
CA LEU A 2 0.59 6.33 -7.82
C LEU A 2 1.62 5.77 -6.82
N ILE A 3 2.59 6.58 -6.40
CA ILE A 3 3.57 6.20 -5.37
C ILE A 3 3.47 7.17 -4.19
N VAL A 4 3.21 6.63 -2.99
CA VAL A 4 3.11 7.42 -1.76
C VAL A 4 4.21 6.99 -0.80
N GLY A 5 5.13 7.89 -0.49
CA GLY A 5 6.18 7.68 0.51
C GLY A 5 5.60 7.69 1.93
N ARG A 6 5.99 6.71 2.75
CA ARG A 6 5.47 6.43 4.08
C ARG A 6 6.51 5.87 5.05
N GLU A 7 6.20 5.97 6.33
CA GLU A 7 6.94 5.35 7.42
C GLU A 7 6.12 4.22 8.05
N ILE A 8 6.77 3.41 8.88
CA ILE A 8 6.11 2.34 9.63
C ILE A 8 5.05 2.97 10.54
N GLY A 9 3.84 2.41 10.55
CA GLY A 9 2.71 2.93 11.30
C GLY A 9 1.91 4.05 10.60
N GLN A 10 2.43 4.65 9.53
CA GLN A 10 1.65 5.58 8.71
C GLN A 10 0.76 4.83 7.71
N SER A 11 -0.39 5.43 7.39
CA SER A 11 -1.39 4.78 6.53
C SER A 11 -1.76 5.63 5.32
N VAL A 12 -2.25 4.97 4.30
CA VAL A 12 -2.88 5.57 3.12
C VAL A 12 -4.34 5.15 3.09
N ILE A 13 -5.23 6.10 2.83
CA ILE A 13 -6.66 5.85 2.63
C ILE A 13 -6.91 5.79 1.12
N ILE A 14 -7.63 4.76 0.69
CA ILE A 14 -8.01 4.51 -0.70
C ILE A 14 -9.54 4.47 -0.76
N GLY A 15 -10.14 5.29 -1.61
CA GLY A 15 -11.60 5.42 -1.72
C GLY A 15 -12.27 5.75 -0.37
N GLU A 16 -13.46 5.20 -0.17
CA GLU A 16 -14.29 5.40 1.03
C GLU A 16 -14.23 4.17 1.94
N GLY A 17 -13.11 4.02 2.66
CA GLY A 17 -13.02 3.06 3.76
C GLY A 17 -11.97 1.97 3.61
N ILE A 18 -11.11 2.02 2.59
CA ILE A 18 -9.93 1.14 2.55
C ILE A 18 -8.76 1.88 3.19
N LYS A 19 -8.21 1.32 4.26
CA LYS A 19 -7.02 1.82 4.94
C LYS A 19 -5.88 0.84 4.78
N VAL A 20 -4.74 1.33 4.31
CA VAL A 20 -3.55 0.55 4.01
C VAL A 20 -2.40 1.05 4.87
N SER A 21 -1.80 0.18 5.67
CA SER A 21 -0.72 0.53 6.61
C SER A 21 0.40 -0.50 6.55
N VAL A 22 1.60 -0.11 6.97
CA VAL A 22 2.69 -1.06 7.22
C VAL A 22 2.93 -1.13 8.72
N LEU A 23 2.84 -2.34 9.26
CA LEU A 23 3.24 -2.61 10.64
C LEU A 23 4.50 -3.47 10.66
N GLN A 24 5.40 -3.18 11.58
CA GLN A 24 6.51 -4.06 11.90
C GLN A 24 6.08 -4.98 13.03
N TYR A 25 6.12 -6.29 12.78
CA TYR A 25 5.95 -7.30 13.81
C TYR A 25 7.26 -8.08 13.92
N ASP A 26 7.86 -8.06 15.10
CA ASP A 26 9.21 -8.60 15.32
C ASP A 26 10.21 -7.89 14.36
N SER A 27 10.84 -8.64 13.46
CA SER A 27 11.77 -8.14 12.45
C SER A 27 11.15 -8.07 11.04
N LYS A 28 9.86 -8.40 10.88
CA LYS A 28 9.21 -8.49 9.57
C LYS A 28 8.20 -7.36 9.38
N LEU A 29 8.30 -6.66 8.25
CA LEU A 29 7.24 -5.74 7.82
C LEU A 29 6.06 -6.53 7.25
N ARG A 30 4.86 -6.13 7.66
CA ARG A 30 3.60 -6.70 7.17
C ARG A 30 2.73 -5.58 6.63
N LEU A 31 2.22 -5.81 5.43
CA LEU A 31 1.12 -5.02 4.87
C LEU A 31 -0.16 -5.35 5.64
N VAL A 32 -0.79 -4.32 6.18
CA VAL A 32 -2.09 -4.41 6.84
C VAL A 32 -3.09 -3.63 6.01
N ILE A 33 -4.21 -4.27 5.72
CA ILE A 33 -5.33 -3.66 5.01
C ILE A 33 -6.55 -3.80 5.91
N ASP A 34 -7.15 -2.67 6.25
CA ASP A 34 -8.48 -2.58 6.81
C ASP A 34 -9.42 -2.16 5.68
N ALA A 35 -10.47 -2.93 5.47
CA ALA A 35 -11.42 -2.70 4.40
C ALA A 35 -12.80 -3.28 4.77
N PRO A 36 -13.87 -2.75 4.18
CA PRO A 36 -15.21 -3.30 4.34
C PRO A 36 -15.26 -4.81 4.01
N LYS A 37 -16.03 -5.57 4.81
CA LYS A 37 -16.13 -7.04 4.67
C LYS A 37 -16.66 -7.52 3.31
N HIS A 38 -17.36 -6.66 2.57
CA HIS A 38 -17.86 -6.98 1.24
C HIS A 38 -16.77 -6.92 0.16
N LEU A 39 -15.64 -6.26 0.43
CA LEU A 39 -14.53 -6.21 -0.52
C LEU A 39 -13.65 -7.45 -0.39
N ARG A 40 -13.37 -8.06 -1.54
CA ARG A 40 -12.44 -9.19 -1.62
C ARG A 40 -11.00 -8.70 -1.54
N ILE A 41 -10.22 -9.27 -0.64
CA ILE A 41 -8.77 -9.03 -0.56
C ILE A 41 -8.05 -10.32 -0.91
N SER A 42 -7.21 -10.29 -1.95
CA SER A 42 -6.43 -11.44 -2.38
C SER A 42 -4.95 -11.12 -2.35
N LYS A 43 -4.15 -12.00 -1.72
CA LYS A 43 -2.69 -11.89 -1.77
C LYS A 43 -2.21 -12.38 -3.14
N VAL A 44 -1.54 -11.52 -3.90
CA VAL A 44 -0.88 -11.90 -5.14
C VAL A 44 0.56 -12.26 -4.81
N LYS A 45 0.91 -13.56 -4.90
CA LYS A 45 2.32 -13.98 -4.86
C LYS A 45 2.99 -13.48 -6.13
N GLN A 46 3.92 -12.56 -5.98
CA GLN A 46 4.86 -12.26 -7.06
C GLN A 46 5.70 -13.53 -7.29
N LYS A 47 5.80 -14.01 -8.53
CA LYS A 47 6.64 -15.18 -8.86
C LYS A 47 8.06 -14.89 -8.36
N GLU A 48 8.58 -15.75 -7.48
CA GLU A 48 10.02 -15.84 -7.20
C GLU A 48 10.74 -16.01 -8.55
N GLY A 49 11.49 -14.98 -8.96
CA GLY A 49 12.21 -15.00 -10.24
C GLY A 49 12.35 -13.63 -10.91
N SER A 50 11.54 -12.63 -10.58
CA SER A 50 11.75 -11.27 -11.07
C SER A 50 12.14 -10.35 -9.91
N SER A 51 13.43 -10.31 -9.60
CA SER A 51 14.06 -9.08 -9.11
C SER A 51 13.76 -8.00 -10.15
N LEU A 52 12.61 -7.35 -10.02
CA LEU A 52 12.32 -6.12 -10.71
C LEU A 52 13.31 -5.11 -10.15
N ASN A 53 14.46 -5.01 -10.80
CA ASN A 53 15.37 -3.89 -10.72
C ASN A 53 14.60 -2.66 -11.22
N LEU A 54 13.65 -2.14 -10.42
CA LEU A 54 13.15 -0.79 -10.56
C LEU A 54 14.35 0.11 -10.27
N LYS A 55 15.14 0.38 -11.33
CA LYS A 55 16.26 1.34 -11.41
C LYS A 55 16.87 1.64 -10.03
N LYS A 56 17.74 0.74 -9.54
CA LYS A 56 18.66 0.91 -8.39
C LYS A 56 18.12 1.84 -7.30
N ARG A 57 17.30 1.34 -6.34
CA ARG A 57 17.13 1.87 -4.96
C ARG A 57 15.87 1.40 -4.21
N ALA A 58 15.00 0.57 -4.78
CA ALA A 58 13.79 0.09 -4.09
C ALA A 58 13.55 -1.42 -4.25
N THR A 59 13.37 -2.11 -3.13
CA THR A 59 13.09 -3.55 -3.01
C THR A 59 11.63 -3.77 -2.65
N ILE A 60 10.95 -4.67 -3.33
CA ILE A 60 9.60 -5.09 -2.93
C ILE A 60 9.72 -5.89 -1.65
N ILE A 61 8.99 -5.47 -0.62
CA ILE A 61 9.04 -6.10 0.70
C ILE A 61 7.65 -6.60 1.08
N GLY A 62 7.48 -7.91 0.97
CA GLY A 62 6.20 -8.58 1.23
C GLY A 62 5.41 -8.86 -0.04
N ASN A 63 4.08 -8.81 0.08
CA ASN A 63 3.16 -9.29 -0.94
C ASN A 63 2.39 -8.12 -1.56
N THR A 64 2.14 -8.21 -2.86
CA THR A 64 1.14 -7.36 -3.53
C THR A 64 -0.25 -7.82 -3.12
N MET A 65 -1.13 -6.88 -2.78
CA MET A 65 -2.52 -7.14 -2.46
C MET A 65 -3.41 -6.63 -3.58
N LEU A 66 -4.34 -7.46 -4.01
CA LEU A 66 -5.46 -7.05 -4.85
C LEU A 66 -6.65 -6.81 -3.93
N ILE A 67 -7.29 -5.65 -4.06
CA ILE A 67 -8.45 -5.21 -3.29
C ILE A 67 -9.59 -4.98 -4.28
N GLY A 68 -10.70 -5.69 -4.11
CA GLY A 68 -11.73 -5.78 -5.13
C GLY A 68 -11.16 -6.33 -6.44
N ASP A 69 -11.63 -5.80 -7.56
CA ASP A 69 -11.22 -6.22 -8.90
C ASP A 69 -10.16 -5.29 -9.52
N ASP A 70 -10.13 -4.01 -9.11
CA ASP A 70 -9.38 -2.97 -9.82
C ASP A 70 -8.26 -2.29 -9.01
N ILE A 71 -8.14 -2.58 -7.71
CA ILE A 71 -7.14 -1.91 -6.86
C ILE A 71 -6.00 -2.87 -6.54
N LYS A 72 -4.77 -2.45 -6.83
CA LYS A 72 -3.54 -3.18 -6.52
C LYS A 72 -2.62 -2.34 -5.65
N VAL A 73 -2.14 -2.92 -4.56
CA VAL A 73 -1.25 -2.25 -3.62
C VAL A 73 0.01 -3.09 -3.41
N THR A 74 1.17 -2.46 -3.58
CA THR A 74 2.48 -3.09 -3.35
C THR A 74 3.32 -2.21 -2.42
N ILE A 75 4.00 -2.82 -1.45
CA ILE A 75 4.96 -2.11 -0.61
C ILE A 75 6.36 -2.28 -1.19
N LEU A 76 7.04 -1.16 -1.33
CA LEU A 76 8.46 -1.06 -1.65
C LEU A 76 9.20 -0.48 -0.44
N ARG A 77 10.42 -0.93 -0.20
CA ARG A 77 11.38 -0.34 0.74
C ARG A 77 12.56 0.18 -0.04
N THR A 78 12.99 1.40 0.23
CA THR A 78 14.21 1.95 -0.35
C THR A 78 15.44 1.53 0.43
N GLU A 79 16.62 1.66 -0.18
CA GLU A 79 17.91 1.47 0.49
C GLU A 79 18.06 2.38 1.73
N SER A 80 17.44 3.56 1.71
CA SER A 80 17.39 4.49 2.85
C SER A 80 16.40 4.11 3.95
N GLY A 81 15.71 2.97 3.83
CA GLY A 81 14.72 2.50 4.82
C GLY A 81 13.32 3.11 4.68
N LEU A 82 13.10 4.04 3.75
CA LEU A 82 11.78 4.63 3.50
C LEU A 82 10.84 3.59 2.87
N LEU A 83 9.57 3.63 3.25
CA LEU A 83 8.55 2.80 2.63
C LEU A 83 7.83 3.58 1.53
N ARG A 84 7.40 2.87 0.50
CA ARG A 84 6.61 3.44 -0.60
C ARG A 84 5.46 2.49 -0.90
N PHE A 85 4.24 3.01 -0.87
CA PHE A 85 3.08 2.30 -1.38
C PHE A 85 2.94 2.61 -2.88
N ALA A 86 3.13 1.59 -3.71
CA ALA A 86 2.77 1.62 -5.12
C ALA A 86 1.32 1.17 -5.26
N ILE A 87 0.44 2.11 -5.60
CA ILE A 87 -1.01 1.92 -5.67
C ILE A 87 -1.42 2.07 -7.12
N ASP A 88 -2.02 1.02 -7.67
CA ASP A 88 -2.71 1.06 -8.95
C ASP A 88 -4.20 1.00 -8.68
N ALA A 89 -4.94 1.99 -9.14
CA ALA A 89 -6.36 2.13 -8.91
C ALA A 89 -6.98 2.96 -10.05
N PRO A 90 -8.29 2.81 -10.31
CA PRO A 90 -9.03 3.67 -11.23
C PRO A 90 -8.94 5.15 -10.86
N LYS A 91 -9.09 6.05 -11.85
CA LYS A 91 -8.99 7.50 -11.64
C LYS A 91 -10.07 8.07 -10.72
N GLU A 92 -11.23 7.42 -10.65
CA GLU A 92 -12.34 7.76 -9.76
C GLU A 92 -12.03 7.45 -8.28
N VAL A 93 -11.11 6.50 -8.01
CA VAL A 93 -10.74 6.12 -6.66
C VAL A 93 -9.70 7.09 -6.12
N SER A 94 -10.12 7.91 -5.17
CA SER A 94 -9.22 8.87 -4.52
C SER A 94 -8.23 8.17 -3.58
N VAL A 95 -7.00 8.67 -3.52
CA VAL A 95 -5.96 8.13 -2.64
C VAL A 95 -5.36 9.27 -1.81
N PHE A 96 -5.47 9.15 -0.50
CA PHE A 96 -5.03 10.19 0.43
C PHE A 96 -4.11 9.66 1.50
N ARG A 97 -3.27 10.56 1.97
CA ARG A 97 -2.53 10.33 3.20
C ARG A 97 -3.48 10.38 4.40
N GLU A 98 -3.45 9.39 5.30
CA GLU A 98 -4.39 9.33 6.44
C GLU A 98 -4.40 10.61 7.28
N GLU A 99 -3.24 11.18 7.55
CA GLU A 99 -3.12 12.44 8.31
C GLU A 99 -3.76 13.64 7.60
N LEU A 100 -3.94 13.57 6.28
CA LEU A 100 -4.63 14.59 5.49
C LEU A 100 -6.12 14.30 5.33
N TYR A 101 -6.56 13.06 5.55
CA TYR A 101 -7.96 12.67 5.43
C TYR A 101 -8.81 13.24 6.57
N LYS A 102 -8.28 13.24 7.80
CA LYS A 102 -9.01 13.66 9.00
C LYS A 102 -9.44 15.13 8.99
N THR A 103 -8.69 16.00 8.32
CA THR A 103 -9.00 17.44 8.19
C THR A 103 -10.22 17.71 7.30
N ARG A 104 -10.60 16.77 6.42
CA ARG A 104 -11.62 17.01 5.37
C ARG A 104 -13.00 16.44 5.70
N SER A 105 -13.13 15.62 6.75
CA SER A 105 -14.39 14.94 7.11
C SER A 105 -15.19 15.64 8.23
N LEU A 106 -14.73 16.81 8.69
CA LEU A 106 -15.36 17.60 9.78
C LEU A 106 -15.93 18.95 9.31
N ILE A 107 -16.20 19.11 8.01
CA ILE A 107 -16.75 20.35 7.45
C ILE A 107 -18.00 20.03 6.64
#